data_AF-A0A537R9D4-F1
#
_entry.id   AF-A0A537R9D4-F1
#
_cell.length_a   1.000
_cell.length_b   1.000
_cell.length_c   1.000
_cell.angle_alpha   90.00
_cell.angle_beta   90.00
_cell.angle_gamma   90.00
#
_symmetry.space_group_name_H-M   'P 1'
#
loop_
_entity.id
_entity.type
_entity.pdbx_description
1 polymer ?
#
loop_
_entity_poly.entity_id
_entity_poly.type
_entity_poly.pdbx_seq_one_letter_code
_entity_poly.pdbx_strand_id
1 'polypeptide(L)' 'MDLGSWFAGTPAQLVEMLKGFEERYPGMEHISLSSPIGTPKTTMLEQFQWIAEEVMPAFKTARR' A
#
# COMPACT_ATOMS: atom_id res chain seq x y z
N MET A 1 -4.24 -18.46 1.32
CA MET A 1 -4.81 -17.16 0.95
C MET A 1 -4.69 -17.05 -0.55
N ASP A 2 -5.80 -17.19 -1.27
CA ASP A 2 -5.90 -16.82 -2.68
C ASP A 2 -5.26 -15.44 -2.84
N LEU A 3 -4.09 -15.39 -3.48
CA LEU A 3 -3.45 -14.13 -3.85
C LEU A 3 -4.32 -13.56 -4.97
N GLY A 4 -5.45 -12.99 -4.57
CA GLY A 4 -6.27 -12.16 -5.42
C GLY A 4 -5.31 -11.18 -6.05
N SER A 5 -5.21 -11.24 -7.37
CA SER A 5 -4.23 -10.48 -8.18
C SER A 5 -4.45 -8.96 -8.11
N TRP A 6 -5.26 -8.50 -7.15
CA TRP A 6 -5.81 -7.19 -6.99
C TRP A 6 -6.12 -6.90 -5.51
N PHE A 7 -5.60 -5.80 -4.97
CA PHE A 7 -6.00 -5.26 -3.67
C PHE A 7 -7.13 -4.24 -3.88
N ALA A 8 -8.29 -4.48 -3.27
CA ALA A 8 -9.44 -3.58 -3.30
C ALA A 8 -9.98 -3.38 -1.87
N GLY A 9 -9.21 -2.70 -1.03
CA GLY A 9 -9.55 -2.43 0.37
C GLY A 9 -9.35 -0.97 0.76
N THR A 10 -9.61 -0.67 2.04
CA THR A 10 -9.38 0.65 2.65
C THR A 10 -7.89 0.89 2.93
N PRO A 11 -7.46 2.14 3.19
CA PRO A 11 -6.08 2.43 3.57
C PRO A 11 -5.62 1.66 4.83
N ALA A 12 -6.51 1.48 5.81
CA ALA A 12 -6.22 0.69 7.01
C ALA A 12 -5.94 -0.80 6.68
N GLN A 13 -6.76 -1.40 5.82
CA GLN A 13 -6.56 -2.78 5.36
C GLN A 13 -5.26 -2.91 4.55
N LEU A 14 -4.86 -1.87 3.82
CA LEU A 14 -3.58 -1.85 3.12
C LEU A 14 -2.41 -1.85 4.11
N VAL A 15 -2.47 -1.04 5.17
CA VAL A 15 -1.46 -1.04 6.23
C VAL A 15 -1.33 -2.42 6.88
N GLU A 16 -2.45 -3.05 7.23
CA GLU A 16 -2.44 -4.40 7.83
C GLU A 16 -1.80 -5.44 6.89
N MET A 17 -2.15 -5.39 5.60
CA MET A 17 -1.56 -6.28 4.59
C MET A 17 -0.04 -6.08 4.46
N LEU A 18 0.42 -4.82 4.41
CA LEU A 18 1.84 -4.49 4.29
C LEU A 18 2.64 -4.93 5.52
N LYS A 19 2.11 -4.77 6.74
CA LYS A 19 2.73 -5.30 7.97
C LYS A 19 2.85 -6.82 7.95
N GLY A 20 1.84 -7.52 7.44
CA GLY A 20 1.93 -8.96 7.22
C GLY A 20 3.03 -9.36 6.24
N PHE A 21 3.36 -8.51 5.26
CA PHE A 21 4.52 -8.71 4.40
C PHE A 21 5.85 -8.45 5.12
N GLU A 22 5.95 -7.46 6.00
CA GLU A 22 7.15 -7.25 6.83
C GLU A 22 7.48 -8.46 7.70
N GLU A 23 6.46 -9.08 8.31
CA GLU A 23 6.61 -10.31 9.11
C GLU A 23 7.06 -11.50 8.25
N ARG A 24 6.55 -11.59 7.02
CA ARG A 24 6.86 -12.68 6.09
C ARG A 24 8.21 -12.51 5.39
N TYR A 25 8.64 -11.28 5.14
CA TYR A 25 9.85 -10.93 4.40
C TYR A 25 10.71 -9.94 5.21
N PRO A 26 11.47 -10.42 6.21
CA PRO A 26 12.32 -9.57 7.03
C PRO A 26 13.35 -8.81 6.19
N GLY A 27 13.43 -7.49 6.37
CA GLY A 27 14.37 -6.61 5.64
C GLY A 27 13.84 -6.07 4.31
N MET A 28 12.54 -6.21 4.01
CA MET A 28 11.92 -5.59 2.85
C MET A 28 11.87 -4.06 3.01
N GLU A 29 12.52 -3.32 2.11
CA GLU A 29 12.59 -1.84 2.17
C GLU A 29 11.68 -1.15 1.14
N HIS A 30 11.29 -1.86 0.09
CA HIS A 30 10.57 -1.28 -1.04
C HIS A 30 9.41 -2.16 -1.48
N ILE A 31 8.28 -1.51 -1.76
CA ILE A 31 7.14 -2.11 -2.43
C ILE A 31 6.71 -1.23 -3.61
N SER A 32 6.31 -1.86 -4.71
CA SER A 32 5.71 -1.18 -5.85
C SER A 32 4.21 -1.43 -5.86
N LEU A 33 3.43 -0.34 -5.93
CA LEU A 33 1.98 -0.37 -6.11
C LEU A 33 1.67 0.12 -7.51
N SER A 34 0.87 -0.64 -8.26
CA SER A 34 0.42 -0.27 -9.60
C SER A 34 -1.09 -0.22 -9.67
N SER A 35 -1.62 0.81 -10.32
CA SER A 35 -3.04 0.91 -10.64
C SER A 35 -3.38 -0.01 -11.82
N PRO A 36 -4.61 -0.52 -11.92
CA PRO A 36 -5.01 -1.38 -13.02
C PRO A 36 -5.06 -0.60 -14.34
N ILE A 37 -4.87 -1.31 -15.45
CA ILE A 37 -4.96 -0.71 -16.79
C ILE A 37 -6.37 -0.13 -16.98
N GLY A 38 -6.45 1.13 -17.43
CA GLY A 38 -7.72 1.83 -17.66
C GLY A 38 -8.26 2.60 -16.45
N THR A 39 -7.53 2.66 -15.35
CA THR A 39 -7.94 3.46 -14.18
C THR A 39 -8.02 4.95 -14.54
N PRO A 40 -9.15 5.62 -14.25
CA PRO A 40 -9.26 7.06 -14.45
C PRO A 40 -8.19 7.82 -13.66
N LYS A 41 -7.63 8.88 -14.26
CA LYS A 41 -6.62 9.74 -13.62
C LYS A 41 -7.07 10.26 -12.25
N THR A 42 -8.33 10.66 -12.12
CA THR A 42 -8.90 11.18 -10.87
C THR A 42 -8.81 10.14 -9.75
N THR A 43 -9.21 8.90 -10.04
CA THR A 43 -9.11 7.78 -9.11
C THR A 43 -7.67 7.46 -8.74
N MET A 44 -6.72 7.53 -9.69
CA MET A 44 -5.30 7.35 -9.37
C MET A 44 -4.79 8.41 -8.39
N LEU A 45 -5.18 9.67 -8.58
CA LEU A 45 -4.77 10.76 -7.68
C LEU A 45 -5.35 10.59 -6.28
N GLU A 46 -6.61 10.18 -6.16
CA GLU A 46 -7.25 9.85 -4.87
C GLU A 46 -6.50 8.71 -4.17
N GLN A 47 -6.15 7.65 -4.90
CA GLN A 47 -5.37 6.54 -4.36
C GLN A 47 -3.99 6.99 -3.88
N PHE A 48 -3.28 7.84 -4.65
CA PHE A 48 -1.98 8.37 -4.24
C PHE A 48 -2.09 9.25 -2.99
N GLN A 49 -3.16 10.04 -2.87
CA GLN A 49 -3.43 10.84 -1.69
C GLN A 49 -3.62 9.96 -0.45
N TRP A 50 -4.48 8.94 -0.53
CA TRP A 50 -4.67 7.98 0.55
C TRP A 50 -3.37 7.28 0.95
N ILE A 51 -2.56 6.86 -0.03
CA ILE A 51 -1.26 6.25 0.26
C ILE A 51 -0.36 7.23 1.02
N ALA A 52 -0.26 8.48 0.57
CA ALA A 52 0.62 9.48 1.17
C ALA A 52 0.21 9.86 2.60
N GLU A 53 -1.10 10.03 2.83
CA GLU A 53 -1.64 10.57 4.10
C GLU A 53 -2.00 9.50 5.12
N GLU A 54 -2.47 8.33 4.70
CA GLU A 54 -3.01 7.31 5.60
C GLU A 54 -2.11 6.08 5.70
N VAL A 55 -1.37 5.73 4.64
CA VAL A 55 -0.55 4.50 4.60
C VAL A 55 0.90 4.78 4.98
N MET A 56 1.57 5.70 4.29
CA MET A 56 2.99 5.97 4.51
C MET A 56 3.34 6.34 5.97
N PRO A 57 2.53 7.11 6.73
CA PRO A 57 2.84 7.42 8.11
C PRO A 57 2.94 6.20 9.03
N ALA A 58 2.29 5.08 8.71
CA ALA A 58 2.39 3.84 9.49
C ALA A 58 3.77 3.15 9.38
N PHE A 59 4.56 3.49 8.34
CA PHE A 59 5.87 2.90 8.05
C PHE A 59 7.03 3.89 8.19
N LYS A 60 6.73 5.19 8.34
CA LYS A 60 7.75 6.21 8.60
C LYS A 60 8.27 6.05 10.04
N THR A 61 9.38 5.35 10.21
CA THR A 61 10.23 5.56 11.39
C THR A 61 10.75 6.99 11.32
N ALA A 62 10.68 7.73 12.44
CA ALA A 62 11.32 9.04 12.57
C ALA A 62 12.78 8.90 12.15
N ARG A 63 13.11 9.41 10.96
CA ARG A 63 14.44 9.35 10.36
C ARG A 63 15.46 9.86 11.39
N ARG A 64 16.31 8.94 11.88
CA ARG A 64 17.55 9.28 12.60
C ARG A 64 18.60 9.72 11.60
#